data_AF-A0A2N2TEB4-F1
#
_entry.id   AF-A0A2N2TEB4-F1
#
_cell.length_a   1.000
_cell.length_b   1.000
_cell.length_c   1.000
_cell.angle_alpha   90.00
_cell.angle_beta   90.00
_cell.angle_gamma   90.00
#
_symmetry.space_group_name_H-M   'P 1'
#
loop_
_entity.id
_entity.type
_entity.pdbx_description
1 polymer ?
#
loop_
_entity_poly.entity_id
_entity_poly.type
_entity_poly.pdbx_seq_one_letter_code
_entity_poly.pdbx_strand_id
1 'polypeptide(L)'
;MHDSAILGWRVTVLLGLLTCLAIASEGSALLDEVSFTDLVQWLKQPPVRPELWGEGAVASLVVWLVWLRRHDPTARVDAEIAALAEGVIRSNQSDSNSPLSSPYYGYEEIQRHRLVHPAVHRASSLSSETVAGMSFTAESLMHLLVRTGLKQKCRSLWADFSRLNHMRLELDAPWKYGLRRAPGGVEVSMFFPPSCSWAQLKHDSLKETESSAIPQHFAATPWLLAALWQLHPHRLDRDALKLLIEGVVPRWGT
;
A
#
# COMPACT_ATOMS: atom_id res chain seq x y z
N MET A 1 -4.82 -4.57 -30.68
CA MET A 1 -4.08 -4.40 -29.41
C MET A 1 -5.05 -4.78 -28.31
N HIS A 2 -4.86 -5.91 -27.63
CA HIS A 2 -5.85 -6.44 -26.70
C HIS A 2 -5.82 -5.65 -25.37
N ASP A 3 -6.99 -5.28 -24.86
CA ASP A 3 -7.20 -4.63 -23.55
C ASP A 3 -6.59 -5.42 -22.37
N SER A 4 -6.18 -6.67 -22.58
CA SER A 4 -5.51 -7.50 -21.58
C SER A 4 -4.27 -6.86 -20.97
N ALA A 5 -3.53 -6.05 -21.74
CA ALA A 5 -2.30 -5.39 -21.27
C ALA A 5 -2.53 -4.28 -20.23
N ILE A 6 -3.76 -3.76 -20.11
CA ILE A 6 -4.11 -2.67 -19.18
C ILE A 6 -5.14 -3.10 -18.13
N LEU A 7 -5.71 -4.30 -18.27
CA LEU A 7 -6.81 -4.78 -17.46
C LEU A 7 -6.41 -5.01 -16.00
N GLY A 8 -5.21 -5.55 -15.76
CA GLY A 8 -4.69 -5.77 -14.41
C GLY A 8 -4.53 -4.47 -13.61
N TRP A 9 -3.96 -3.43 -14.23
CA TRP A 9 -3.88 -2.10 -13.63
C TRP A 9 -5.26 -1.50 -13.34
N ARG A 10 -6.18 -1.53 -14.30
CA ARG A 10 -7.53 -1.00 -14.11
C ARG A 10 -8.21 -1.67 -12.92
N VAL A 11 -8.08 -2.99 -12.79
CA VAL A 11 -8.60 -3.71 -11.63
C VAL A 11 -7.93 -3.26 -10.33
N THR A 12 -6.61 -3.04 -10.31
CA THR A 12 -5.93 -2.49 -9.11
C THR A 12 -6.53 -1.15 -8.66
N VAL A 13 -6.73 -0.21 -9.59
CA VAL A 13 -7.31 1.11 -9.26
C VAL A 13 -8.77 0.98 -8.82
N LEU A 14 -9.56 0.15 -9.52
CA LEU A 14 -10.94 -0.11 -9.17
C LEU A 14 -11.06 -0.77 -7.78
N LEU A 15 -10.21 -1.72 -7.44
CA LEU A 15 -10.18 -2.31 -6.10
C LEU A 15 -9.99 -1.25 -5.01
N GLY A 16 -9.04 -0.32 -5.20
CA GLY A 16 -8.84 0.79 -4.26
C GLY A 16 -10.08 1.68 -4.12
N LEU A 17 -10.59 2.21 -5.24
CA LEU A 17 -11.73 3.14 -5.24
C LEU A 17 -13.04 2.49 -4.75
N LEU A 18 -13.34 1.29 -5.23
CA LEU A 18 -14.55 0.56 -4.85
C LEU A 18 -14.50 0.09 -3.40
N THR A 19 -13.32 -0.22 -2.86
CA THR A 19 -13.18 -0.49 -1.43
C THR A 19 -13.42 0.77 -0.59
N CYS A 20 -12.97 1.95 -1.05
CA CYS A 20 -13.30 3.21 -0.36
C CYS A 20 -14.82 3.43 -0.30
N LEU A 21 -15.53 3.18 -1.41
CA LEU A 21 -16.99 3.25 -1.47
C LEU A 21 -17.65 2.22 -0.55
N ALA A 22 -17.13 0.99 -0.47
CA ALA A 22 -17.63 -0.04 0.43
C ALA A 22 -17.51 0.40 1.91
N ILE A 23 -16.33 0.85 2.34
CA ILE A 23 -16.09 1.34 3.70
C ILE A 23 -17.02 2.53 4.01
N ALA A 24 -17.21 3.46 3.07
CA ALA A 24 -18.11 4.60 3.25
C ALA A 24 -19.58 4.17 3.35
N SER A 25 -20.00 3.20 2.53
CA SER A 25 -21.39 2.71 2.50
C SER A 25 -21.77 1.95 3.76
N GLU A 26 -20.83 1.26 4.40
CA GLU A 26 -21.03 0.61 5.71
C GLU A 26 -21.36 1.62 6.83
N GLY A 27 -20.83 2.85 6.75
CA GLY A 27 -21.04 3.88 7.76
C GLY A 27 -22.16 4.87 7.46
N SER A 28 -22.61 4.98 6.20
CA SER A 28 -23.53 6.05 5.77
C SER A 28 -24.62 5.63 4.77
N ALA A 29 -24.76 4.33 4.48
CA ALA A 29 -25.79 3.79 3.58
C ALA A 29 -25.88 4.54 2.22
N LEU A 30 -24.72 4.79 1.60
CA LEU A 30 -24.61 5.51 0.32
C LEU A 30 -25.14 4.70 -0.88
N LEU A 31 -25.16 3.38 -0.75
CA LEU A 31 -25.66 2.44 -1.74
C LEU A 31 -26.90 1.72 -1.21
N ASP A 32 -27.82 1.38 -2.09
CA ASP A 32 -28.90 0.45 -1.76
C ASP A 32 -28.34 -0.98 -1.52
N GLU A 33 -29.14 -1.83 -0.90
CA GLU A 33 -28.73 -3.17 -0.46
C GLU A 33 -28.27 -4.06 -1.63
N VAL A 34 -28.92 -3.95 -2.80
CA VAL A 34 -28.56 -4.74 -3.98
C VAL A 34 -27.21 -4.27 -4.52
N SER A 35 -27.05 -2.97 -4.74
CA SER A 35 -25.79 -2.38 -5.21
C SER A 35 -24.63 -2.66 -4.26
N PHE A 36 -24.86 -2.59 -2.95
CA PHE A 36 -23.84 -2.91 -1.95
C PHE A 36 -23.46 -4.40 -1.97
N THR A 37 -24.43 -5.29 -2.12
CA THR A 37 -24.18 -6.74 -2.22
C THR A 37 -23.34 -7.07 -3.46
N ASP A 38 -23.68 -6.48 -4.62
CA ASP A 38 -22.93 -6.66 -5.86
C ASP A 38 -21.48 -6.14 -5.74
N LEU A 39 -21.31 -4.98 -5.10
CA LEU A 39 -20.00 -4.42 -4.79
C LEU A 39 -19.16 -5.37 -3.92
N VAL A 40 -19.74 -5.90 -2.85
CA VAL A 40 -19.06 -6.85 -1.94
C VAL A 40 -18.65 -8.12 -2.69
N GLN A 41 -19.51 -8.65 -3.57
CA GLN A 41 -19.18 -9.83 -4.38
C GLN A 41 -18.03 -9.55 -5.35
N TRP A 42 -18.07 -8.40 -6.04
CA TRP A 42 -17.00 -8.00 -6.96
C TRP A 42 -15.66 -7.84 -6.22
N LEU A 43 -15.66 -7.19 -5.04
CA LEU A 43 -14.44 -7.02 -4.24
C LEU A 43 -13.89 -8.34 -3.70
N LYS A 44 -14.74 -9.33 -3.41
CA LYS A 44 -14.31 -10.67 -3.01
C LYS A 44 -13.73 -11.45 -4.18
N GLN A 45 -14.30 -11.32 -5.37
CA GLN A 45 -13.93 -12.11 -6.54
C GLN A 45 -13.70 -11.19 -7.75
N PRO A 46 -12.60 -10.42 -7.76
CA PRO A 46 -12.30 -9.56 -8.90
C PRO A 46 -12.12 -10.42 -10.15
N PRO A 47 -12.60 -9.95 -11.33
CA PRO A 47 -12.63 -10.75 -12.56
C PRO A 47 -11.24 -11.06 -13.11
N VAL A 48 -10.22 -10.29 -12.70
CA VAL A 48 -8.83 -10.45 -13.13
C VAL A 48 -7.91 -10.19 -11.93
N ARG A 49 -6.75 -10.84 -11.92
CA ARG A 49 -5.73 -10.59 -10.91
C ARG A 49 -5.22 -9.15 -11.00
N PRO A 50 -5.16 -8.39 -9.90
CA PRO A 50 -4.60 -7.05 -9.92
C PRO A 50 -3.11 -7.06 -10.28
N GLU A 51 -2.66 -6.00 -10.95
CA GLU A 51 -1.25 -5.81 -11.30
C GLU A 51 -0.53 -4.95 -10.25
N LEU A 52 0.65 -5.40 -9.83
CA LEU A 52 1.63 -4.63 -9.07
C LEU A 52 2.49 -3.83 -10.06
N TRP A 53 1.95 -2.72 -10.57
CA TRP A 53 2.61 -1.90 -11.60
C TRP A 53 3.73 -0.99 -11.05
N GLY A 54 3.79 -0.81 -9.73
CA GLY A 54 4.75 0.02 -9.00
C GLY A 54 4.35 0.07 -7.52
N GLU A 55 5.09 0.79 -6.68
CA GLU A 55 4.72 0.94 -5.27
C GLU A 55 3.43 1.76 -5.08
N GLY A 56 3.07 2.60 -6.05
CA GLY A 56 1.78 3.29 -6.05
C GLY A 56 0.57 2.33 -6.09
N ALA A 57 0.73 1.13 -6.65
CA ALA A 57 -0.31 0.10 -6.65
C ALA A 57 -0.62 -0.41 -5.23
N VAL A 58 0.38 -0.40 -4.35
CA VAL A 58 0.27 -0.91 -2.98
C VAL A 58 -0.79 -0.13 -2.22
N ALA A 59 -0.88 1.20 -2.41
CA ALA A 59 -1.90 2.06 -1.83
C ALA A 59 -3.34 1.62 -2.14
N SER A 60 -3.61 1.08 -3.33
CA SER A 60 -4.92 0.53 -3.67
C SER A 60 -5.11 -0.88 -3.07
N LEU A 61 -4.08 -1.71 -3.14
CA LEU A 61 -4.15 -3.11 -2.72
C LEU A 61 -4.24 -3.27 -1.20
N VAL A 62 -3.52 -2.48 -0.41
CA VAL A 62 -3.60 -2.58 1.05
C VAL A 62 -4.97 -2.19 1.58
N VAL A 63 -5.61 -1.18 0.99
CA VAL A 63 -6.98 -0.79 1.34
C VAL A 63 -7.93 -1.96 1.12
N TRP A 64 -7.85 -2.57 -0.08
CA TRP A 64 -8.64 -3.75 -0.41
C TRP A 64 -8.37 -4.92 0.53
N LEU A 65 -7.10 -5.24 0.83
CA LEU A 65 -6.74 -6.37 1.70
C LEU A 65 -7.16 -6.16 3.16
N VAL A 66 -7.04 -4.94 3.69
CA VAL A 66 -7.50 -4.60 5.05
C VAL A 66 -9.02 -4.76 5.13
N TRP A 67 -9.77 -4.23 4.16
CA TRP A 67 -11.21 -4.45 4.10
C TRP A 67 -11.54 -5.94 3.94
N LEU A 68 -10.89 -6.64 3.00
CA LEU A 68 -11.14 -8.05 2.73
C LEU A 68 -10.91 -8.92 3.98
N ARG A 69 -9.95 -8.59 4.84
CA ARG A 69 -9.73 -9.30 6.11
C ARG A 69 -10.97 -9.35 7.01
N ARG A 70 -11.81 -8.31 6.99
CA ARG A 70 -13.09 -8.28 7.72
C ARG A 70 -14.18 -9.12 7.05
N HIS A 71 -14.17 -9.18 5.73
CA HIS A 71 -15.26 -9.76 4.93
C HIS A 71 -15.00 -11.18 4.41
N ASP A 72 -13.76 -11.65 4.48
CA ASP A 72 -13.31 -12.98 4.09
C ASP A 72 -12.57 -13.66 5.27
N PRO A 73 -13.19 -14.63 5.95
CA PRO A 73 -12.59 -15.31 7.10
C PRO A 73 -11.56 -16.38 6.70
N THR A 74 -11.31 -16.59 5.40
CA THR A 74 -10.40 -17.65 4.94
C THR A 74 -8.92 -17.22 5.04
N ALA A 75 -8.02 -18.20 4.92
CA ALA A 75 -6.57 -17.94 4.89
C ALA A 75 -6.09 -17.22 3.62
N ARG A 76 -6.98 -16.98 2.65
CA ARG A 76 -6.65 -16.29 1.39
C ARG A 76 -6.08 -14.91 1.64
N VAL A 77 -6.70 -14.12 2.52
CA VAL A 77 -6.27 -12.74 2.78
C VAL A 77 -4.83 -12.70 3.30
N ASP A 78 -4.50 -13.62 4.20
CA ASP A 78 -3.15 -13.73 4.77
C ASP A 78 -2.12 -14.13 3.70
N ALA A 79 -2.49 -15.02 2.77
CA ALA A 79 -1.67 -15.41 1.65
C ALA A 79 -1.45 -14.25 0.64
N GLU A 80 -2.48 -13.46 0.36
CA GLU A 80 -2.37 -12.29 -0.54
C GLU A 80 -1.50 -11.18 0.08
N ILE A 81 -1.63 -10.92 1.38
CA ILE A 81 -0.74 -10.00 2.12
C ILE A 81 0.71 -10.49 2.04
N ALA A 82 0.93 -11.78 2.28
CA ALA A 82 2.26 -12.39 2.19
C ALA A 82 2.86 -12.29 0.77
N ALA A 83 2.05 -12.50 -0.26
CA ALA A 83 2.46 -12.40 -1.65
C ALA A 83 2.78 -10.95 -2.05
N LEU A 84 1.98 -9.98 -1.60
CA LEU A 84 2.22 -8.55 -1.86
C LEU A 84 3.51 -8.08 -1.17
N ALA A 85 3.70 -8.42 0.11
CA ALA A 85 4.92 -8.11 0.85
C ALA A 85 6.17 -8.71 0.20
N GLU A 86 6.12 -9.99 -0.15
CA GLU A 86 7.21 -10.67 -0.85
C GLU A 86 7.49 -10.05 -2.23
N GLY A 87 6.45 -9.72 -2.99
CA GLY A 87 6.58 -9.08 -4.30
C GLY A 87 7.31 -7.75 -4.21
N VAL A 88 6.88 -6.86 -3.31
CA VAL A 88 7.53 -5.55 -3.12
C VAL A 88 8.97 -5.71 -2.62
N ILE A 89 9.19 -6.50 -1.58
CA ILE A 89 10.51 -6.66 -0.96
C ILE A 89 11.50 -7.24 -1.98
N ARG A 90 11.14 -8.29 -2.72
CA ARG A 90 12.04 -8.92 -3.69
C ARG A 90 12.26 -8.07 -4.93
N SER A 91 11.23 -7.42 -5.45
CA SER A 91 11.37 -6.59 -6.64
C SER A 91 12.32 -5.41 -6.41
N ASN A 92 12.42 -4.91 -5.18
CA ASN A 92 13.19 -3.72 -4.87
C ASN A 92 14.58 -3.98 -4.28
N GLN A 93 15.10 -5.21 -4.37
CA GLN A 93 16.48 -5.48 -3.96
C GLN A 93 17.49 -4.67 -4.78
N SER A 94 18.68 -4.43 -4.21
CA SER A 94 19.72 -3.60 -4.83
C SER A 94 20.27 -4.16 -6.15
N ASP A 95 20.17 -5.48 -6.34
CA ASP A 95 20.55 -6.22 -7.55
C ASP A 95 19.38 -6.45 -8.51
N SER A 96 18.22 -5.84 -8.25
CA SER A 96 17.05 -5.97 -9.11
C SER A 96 17.26 -5.26 -10.45
N ASN A 97 17.04 -6.00 -11.54
CA ASN A 97 17.05 -5.46 -12.91
C ASN A 97 15.73 -4.75 -13.28
N SER A 98 14.71 -4.86 -12.43
CA SER A 98 13.39 -4.26 -12.67
C SER A 98 12.74 -3.88 -11.34
N PRO A 99 13.30 -2.90 -10.61
CA PRO A 99 12.68 -2.39 -9.39
C PRO A 99 11.30 -1.78 -9.67
N LEU A 100 10.41 -1.86 -8.68
CA LEU A 100 9.12 -1.19 -8.75
C LEU A 100 9.33 0.32 -8.75
N SER A 101 8.61 1.04 -9.60
CA SER A 101 8.66 2.50 -9.62
C SER A 101 8.15 3.08 -8.30
N SER A 102 8.69 4.25 -7.90
CA SER A 102 8.29 4.95 -6.69
C SER A 102 6.80 5.34 -6.71
N PRO A 103 6.15 5.52 -5.54
CA PRO A 103 4.72 5.79 -5.45
C PRO A 103 4.33 7.21 -5.95
N TYR A 104 5.29 7.98 -6.44
CA TYR A 104 5.07 9.28 -7.07
C TYR A 104 4.63 9.19 -8.52
N TYR A 105 4.80 8.03 -9.16
CA TYR A 105 4.44 7.82 -10.56
C TYR A 105 3.11 7.09 -10.69
N GLY A 106 2.26 7.57 -11.60
CA GLY A 106 1.08 6.86 -12.04
C GLY A 106 1.42 5.78 -13.07
N TYR A 107 0.51 4.83 -13.26
CA TYR A 107 0.69 3.79 -14.28
C TYR A 107 0.92 4.35 -15.68
N GLU A 108 0.22 5.41 -16.09
CA GLU A 108 0.40 5.95 -17.45
C GLU A 108 1.85 6.38 -17.71
N GLU A 109 2.49 6.97 -16.71
CA GLU A 109 3.88 7.38 -16.77
C GLU A 109 4.81 6.16 -16.86
N ILE A 110 4.55 5.15 -16.03
CA ILE A 110 5.28 3.88 -16.02
C ILE A 110 5.13 3.14 -17.35
N GLN A 111 3.91 3.06 -17.89
CA GLN A 111 3.64 2.37 -19.15
C GLN A 111 4.25 3.10 -20.34
N ARG A 112 4.19 4.44 -20.37
CA ARG A 112 4.88 5.24 -21.38
C ARG A 112 6.39 5.00 -21.35
N HIS A 113 6.97 4.87 -20.15
CA HIS A 113 8.38 4.53 -19.98
C HIS A 113 8.70 3.12 -20.49
N ARG A 114 7.89 2.11 -20.14
CA ARG A 114 8.05 0.70 -20.59
C ARG A 114 7.97 0.54 -22.11
N LEU A 115 7.22 1.39 -22.81
CA LEU A 115 7.06 1.33 -24.26
C LEU A 115 8.27 1.86 -25.05
N VAL A 116 9.35 2.31 -24.39
CA VAL A 116 10.64 2.72 -24.99
C VAL A 116 10.45 3.68 -26.19
N HIS A 117 9.48 4.58 -26.13
CA HIS A 117 9.27 5.53 -27.23
C HIS A 117 10.42 6.55 -27.24
N PRO A 118 11.15 6.73 -28.36
CA PRO A 118 12.39 7.53 -28.41
C PRO A 118 12.22 8.99 -27.96
N ALA A 119 11.03 9.57 -28.17
CA ALA A 119 10.71 10.93 -27.73
C ALA A 119 10.41 11.04 -26.22
N VAL A 120 10.01 9.93 -25.57
CA VAL A 120 9.65 9.90 -24.13
C VAL A 120 10.86 9.58 -23.27
N HIS A 121 11.77 8.72 -23.76
CA HIS A 121 12.95 8.30 -23.01
C HIS A 121 13.90 9.45 -22.66
N ARG A 122 13.97 10.50 -23.49
CA ARG A 122 14.80 11.70 -23.21
C ARG A 122 14.18 12.66 -22.19
N ALA A 123 12.89 12.51 -21.87
CA ALA A 123 12.14 13.43 -21.02
C ALA A 123 11.60 12.77 -19.73
N SER A 124 11.68 11.45 -19.58
CA SER A 124 11.12 10.78 -18.38
C SER A 124 12.07 10.88 -17.19
N SER A 125 11.63 11.47 -16.09
CA SER A 125 12.36 11.47 -14.81
C SER A 125 12.58 10.06 -14.24
N LEU A 126 11.77 9.08 -14.66
CA LEU A 126 11.88 7.66 -14.32
C LEU A 126 13.25 7.05 -14.68
N SER A 127 13.87 7.44 -15.79
CA SER A 127 15.19 6.91 -16.18
C SER A 127 16.35 7.44 -15.34
N SER A 128 16.16 8.53 -14.61
CA SER A 128 17.18 9.14 -13.76
C SER A 128 17.06 8.74 -12.28
N GLU A 129 15.94 8.15 -11.88
CA GLU A 129 15.71 7.72 -10.50
C GLU A 129 16.31 6.33 -10.30
N THR A 130 17.17 6.19 -9.28
CA THR A 130 17.60 4.87 -8.81
C THR A 130 16.60 4.41 -7.78
N VAL A 131 15.84 3.35 -8.03
CA VAL A 131 14.84 2.82 -7.06
C VAL A 131 15.27 1.47 -6.48
N ALA A 132 16.20 0.77 -7.13
CA ALA A 132 16.75 -0.49 -6.62
C ALA A 132 17.43 -0.27 -5.25
N GLY A 133 17.17 -1.18 -4.31
CA GLY A 133 17.65 -1.11 -2.94
C GLY A 133 16.81 -0.22 -2.03
N MET A 134 15.70 0.34 -2.51
CA MET A 134 14.84 1.23 -1.73
C MET A 134 13.38 0.81 -1.78
N SER A 135 12.62 1.11 -0.72
CA SER A 135 11.17 0.92 -0.78
C SER A 135 10.40 1.92 0.08
N PHE A 136 9.24 2.34 -0.41
CA PHE A 136 8.34 3.27 0.29
C PHE A 136 7.26 2.58 1.12
N THR A 137 6.94 1.32 0.77
CA THR A 137 5.79 0.60 1.33
C THR A 137 6.17 -0.73 1.97
N ALA A 138 7.41 -1.20 1.83
CA ALA A 138 7.87 -2.45 2.44
C ALA A 138 7.67 -2.48 3.95
N GLU A 139 7.95 -1.38 4.66
CA GLU A 139 7.71 -1.27 6.11
C GLU A 139 6.23 -1.48 6.46
N SER A 140 5.33 -0.76 5.79
CA SER A 140 3.89 -0.87 5.96
C SER A 140 3.40 -2.30 5.70
N LEU A 141 3.90 -2.95 4.64
CA LEU A 141 3.56 -4.33 4.29
C LEU A 141 4.12 -5.35 5.29
N MET A 142 5.31 -5.14 5.83
CA MET A 142 5.87 -5.98 6.89
C MET A 142 5.01 -5.90 8.14
N HIS A 143 4.60 -4.69 8.55
CA HIS A 143 3.69 -4.51 9.70
C HIS A 143 2.33 -5.17 9.46
N LEU A 144 1.78 -5.08 8.26
CA LEU A 144 0.54 -5.77 7.88
C LEU A 144 0.71 -7.29 7.95
N LEU A 145 1.81 -7.82 7.43
CA LEU A 145 2.13 -9.25 7.45
C LEU A 145 2.27 -9.77 8.89
N VAL A 146 2.88 -9.01 9.79
CA VAL A 146 3.02 -9.38 11.21
C VAL A 146 1.65 -9.60 11.87
N ARG A 147 0.63 -8.80 11.49
CA ARG A 147 -0.75 -8.95 12.01
C ARG A 147 -1.45 -10.23 11.55
N THR A 148 -1.01 -10.86 10.46
CA THR A 148 -1.53 -12.17 10.02
C THR A 148 -1.01 -13.32 10.89
N GLY A 149 0.05 -13.10 11.68
CA GLY A 149 0.69 -14.14 12.50
C GLY A 149 1.56 -15.12 11.70
N LEU A 150 1.80 -14.90 10.40
CA LEU A 150 2.65 -15.73 9.54
C LEU A 150 4.16 -15.58 9.86
N LYS A 151 4.56 -15.94 11.09
CA LYS A 151 5.92 -15.79 11.63
C LYS A 151 7.02 -16.38 10.74
N GLN A 152 6.78 -17.54 10.13
CA GLN A 152 7.74 -18.17 9.23
C GLN A 152 7.97 -17.33 7.97
N LYS A 153 6.91 -16.70 7.44
CA LYS A 153 7.01 -15.81 6.28
C LYS A 153 7.78 -14.54 6.64
N CYS A 154 7.45 -13.87 7.75
CA CYS A 154 8.22 -12.73 8.25
C CYS A 154 9.71 -13.07 8.39
N ARG A 155 10.03 -14.22 9.00
CA ARG A 155 11.42 -14.69 9.14
C ARG A 155 12.11 -14.87 7.79
N SER A 156 11.43 -15.47 6.82
CA SER A 156 12.00 -15.70 5.48
C SER A 156 12.28 -14.41 4.72
N LEU A 157 11.45 -13.38 4.92
CA LEU A 157 11.59 -12.08 4.25
C LEU A 157 12.53 -11.11 4.98
N TRP A 158 12.85 -11.36 6.25
CA TRP A 158 13.55 -10.38 7.09
C TRP A 158 14.91 -9.95 6.54
N ALA A 159 15.70 -10.91 6.02
CA ALA A 159 17.02 -10.61 5.48
C ALA A 159 16.93 -9.61 4.31
N ASP A 160 16.04 -9.88 3.36
CA ASP A 160 15.80 -9.01 2.19
C ASP A 160 15.17 -7.69 2.60
N PHE A 161 14.24 -7.71 3.55
CA PHE A 161 13.58 -6.52 4.11
C PHE A 161 14.58 -5.56 4.77
N SER A 162 15.47 -6.08 5.63
CA SER A 162 16.42 -5.26 6.40
C SER A 162 17.51 -4.60 5.54
N ARG A 163 17.76 -5.13 4.33
CA ARG A 163 18.72 -4.58 3.36
C ARG A 163 18.16 -3.39 2.57
N LEU A 164 16.84 -3.25 2.51
CA LEU A 164 16.21 -2.12 1.84
C LEU A 164 16.45 -0.83 2.63
N ASN A 165 16.67 0.26 1.91
CA ASN A 165 16.51 1.60 2.43
C ASN A 165 15.02 1.96 2.44
N HIS A 166 14.43 2.08 3.62
CA HIS A 166 13.01 2.36 3.79
C HIS A 166 12.77 3.87 3.73
N MET A 167 11.97 4.30 2.78
CA MET A 167 11.72 5.69 2.45
C MET A 167 10.33 6.09 2.94
N ARG A 168 10.21 7.26 3.58
CA ARG A 168 8.91 7.83 3.95
C ARG A 168 8.93 9.35 3.89
N LEU A 169 7.79 9.96 3.59
CA LEU A 169 7.62 11.41 3.66
C LEU A 169 7.20 11.79 5.08
N GLU A 170 8.06 12.52 5.79
CA GLU A 170 7.74 13.09 7.10
C GLU A 170 7.30 14.54 6.93
N LEU A 171 6.05 14.83 7.31
CA LEU A 171 5.48 16.17 7.25
C LEU A 171 5.80 16.92 8.54
N ASP A 172 6.15 18.19 8.42
CA ASP A 172 6.45 19.10 9.54
C ASP A 172 5.19 19.52 10.32
N ALA A 173 3.99 19.32 9.77
CA ALA A 173 2.73 19.57 10.46
C ALA A 173 1.61 18.62 10.01
N PRO A 174 0.77 18.09 10.94
CA PRO A 174 -0.25 17.10 10.59
C PRO A 174 -1.28 17.58 9.56
N TRP A 175 -1.74 18.83 9.65
CA TRP A 175 -2.76 19.36 8.73
C TRP A 175 -2.32 19.33 7.25
N LYS A 176 -1.02 19.27 6.97
CA LYS A 176 -0.48 19.17 5.60
C LYS A 176 -0.73 17.81 4.96
N TYR A 177 -1.02 16.78 5.75
CA TYR A 177 -1.27 15.42 5.26
C TYR A 177 -2.50 15.34 4.34
N GLY A 178 -3.44 16.28 4.41
CA GLY A 178 -4.60 16.33 3.52
C GLY A 178 -4.40 17.18 2.26
N LEU A 179 -3.30 17.93 2.13
CA LEU A 179 -3.13 18.91 1.03
C LEU A 179 -2.72 18.23 -0.27
N ARG A 180 -3.11 18.74 -1.43
CA ARG A 180 -2.59 18.21 -2.71
C ARG A 180 -1.08 18.38 -2.88
N ARG A 181 -0.55 19.52 -2.42
CA ARG A 181 0.89 19.82 -2.37
C ARG A 181 1.18 20.28 -0.95
N ALA A 182 2.00 19.51 -0.22
CA ALA A 182 2.43 19.90 1.11
C ALA A 182 3.59 20.90 0.96
N PRO A 183 3.46 22.17 1.40
CA PRO A 183 4.57 23.10 1.41
C PRO A 183 5.51 22.70 2.54
N GLY A 184 6.54 21.92 2.22
CA GLY A 184 7.50 21.37 3.19
C GLY A 184 7.23 19.91 3.56
N GLY A 185 8.14 19.39 4.37
CA GLY A 185 8.31 17.95 4.64
C GLY A 185 9.68 17.48 4.18
N VAL A 186 10.17 16.41 4.79
CA VAL A 186 11.47 15.80 4.48
C VAL A 186 11.27 14.34 4.15
N GLU A 187 12.00 13.86 3.15
CA GLU A 187 12.09 12.44 2.90
C GLU A 187 13.07 11.83 3.91
N VAL A 188 12.60 10.85 4.66
CA VAL A 188 13.37 10.17 5.69
C VAL A 188 13.69 8.78 5.19
N SER A 189 14.98 8.43 5.27
CA SER A 189 15.50 7.10 5.00
C SER A 189 15.78 6.36 6.31
N MET A 190 15.49 5.07 6.35
CA MET A 190 15.71 4.21 7.50
C MET A 190 16.23 2.83 7.08
N PHE A 191 17.18 2.30 7.84
CA PHE A 191 17.60 0.90 7.74
C PHE A 191 17.18 0.15 8.99
N PHE A 192 16.71 -1.07 8.81
CA PHE A 192 16.40 -1.98 9.92
C PHE A 192 17.63 -2.81 10.31
N PRO A 193 17.75 -3.23 11.57
CA PRO A 193 18.84 -4.09 12.00
C PRO A 193 18.79 -5.45 11.25
N PRO A 194 19.95 -6.06 10.96
CA PRO A 194 20.01 -7.35 10.25
C PRO A 194 19.25 -8.48 10.95
N SER A 195 19.03 -8.37 12.26
CA SER A 195 18.26 -9.32 13.06
C SER A 195 17.24 -8.60 13.92
N CYS A 196 16.03 -9.15 14.01
CA CYS A 196 14.99 -8.68 14.92
C CYS A 196 14.30 -9.88 15.57
N SER A 197 13.95 -9.75 16.85
CA SER A 197 13.16 -10.78 17.53
C SER A 197 11.70 -10.67 17.12
N TRP A 198 10.97 -11.79 17.10
CA TRP A 198 9.54 -11.77 16.80
C TRP A 198 8.74 -10.90 17.79
N ALA A 199 9.11 -10.92 19.06
CA ALA A 199 8.47 -10.10 20.08
C ALA A 199 8.65 -8.60 19.81
N GLN A 200 9.87 -8.20 19.42
CA GLN A 200 10.16 -6.81 19.04
C GLN A 200 9.38 -6.40 17.79
N LEU A 201 9.44 -7.21 16.73
CA LEU A 201 8.72 -6.92 15.48
C LEU A 201 7.21 -6.82 15.70
N LYS A 202 6.63 -7.72 16.52
CA LYS A 202 5.21 -7.67 16.91
C LYS A 202 4.91 -6.41 17.72
N HIS A 203 5.77 -6.06 18.68
CA HIS A 203 5.61 -4.83 19.46
C HIS A 203 5.60 -3.59 18.56
N ASP A 204 6.59 -3.44 17.68
CA ASP A 204 6.71 -2.26 16.80
C ASP A 204 5.53 -2.14 15.82
N SER A 205 5.04 -3.29 15.31
CA SER A 205 3.91 -3.36 14.38
C SER A 205 2.56 -3.04 15.04
N LEU A 206 2.42 -3.30 16.35
CA LEU A 206 1.17 -3.13 17.09
C LEU A 206 1.15 -1.94 18.04
N LYS A 207 2.31 -1.36 18.38
CA LYS A 207 2.40 -0.19 19.26
C LYS A 207 1.53 0.94 18.69
N GLU A 208 0.71 1.53 19.57
CA GLU A 208 -0.12 2.69 19.27
C GLU A 208 0.74 3.86 18.77
N THR A 209 0.20 4.62 17.82
CA THR A 209 0.88 5.78 17.25
C THR A 209 0.85 6.93 18.25
N GLU A 210 1.96 7.16 18.96
CA GLU A 210 2.06 8.19 20.03
C GLU A 210 1.94 9.64 19.50
N SER A 211 2.16 9.86 18.20
CA SER A 211 1.96 11.15 17.53
C SER A 211 1.83 10.92 16.03
N SER A 212 0.60 10.71 15.53
CA SER A 212 0.43 10.60 14.08
C SER A 212 0.64 11.97 13.44
N ALA A 213 1.52 12.05 12.44
CA ALA A 213 1.57 13.17 11.48
C ALA A 213 0.29 13.29 10.64
N ILE A 214 -0.77 12.60 11.04
CA ILE A 214 -2.03 12.40 10.35
C ILE A 214 -3.12 13.01 11.23
N PRO A 215 -3.93 13.94 10.69
CA PRO A 215 -5.03 14.56 11.41
C PRO A 215 -6.01 13.51 11.96
N GLN A 216 -6.48 13.72 13.20
CA GLN A 216 -7.45 12.84 13.86
C GLN A 216 -8.73 12.61 13.04
N HIS A 217 -9.10 13.57 12.18
CA HIS A 217 -10.26 13.42 11.30
C HIS A 217 -10.15 12.18 10.39
N PHE A 218 -8.96 11.81 9.92
CA PHE A 218 -8.74 10.60 9.13
C PHE A 218 -8.93 9.32 9.95
N ALA A 219 -8.65 9.34 11.25
CA ALA A 219 -8.93 8.22 12.14
C ALA A 219 -10.45 8.00 12.30
N ALA A 220 -11.23 9.09 12.33
CA ALA A 220 -12.68 9.03 12.39
C ALA A 220 -13.36 8.68 11.05
N THR A 221 -12.64 8.82 9.93
CA THR A 221 -13.17 8.60 8.57
C THR A 221 -12.23 7.72 7.73
N PRO A 222 -12.17 6.40 8.00
CA PRO A 222 -11.20 5.50 7.38
C PRO A 222 -11.30 5.45 5.85
N TRP A 223 -12.52 5.58 5.29
CA TRP A 223 -12.73 5.64 3.84
C TRP A 223 -12.08 6.87 3.21
N LEU A 224 -12.04 8.01 3.90
CA LEU A 224 -11.45 9.25 3.40
C LEU A 224 -9.92 9.16 3.39
N LEU A 225 -9.34 8.52 4.41
CA LEU A 225 -7.92 8.19 4.45
C LEU A 225 -7.53 7.27 3.28
N ALA A 226 -8.31 6.21 3.06
CA ALA A 226 -8.11 5.29 1.95
C ALA A 226 -8.24 5.98 0.57
N ALA A 227 -9.22 6.87 0.42
CA ALA A 227 -9.44 7.65 -0.79
C ALA A 227 -8.27 8.59 -1.08
N LEU A 228 -7.70 9.21 -0.04
CA LEU A 228 -6.52 10.07 -0.18
C LEU A 228 -5.34 9.30 -0.78
N TRP A 229 -5.11 8.05 -0.39
CA TRP A 229 -4.01 7.25 -0.95
C TRP A 229 -4.22 6.88 -2.43
N GLN A 230 -5.45 6.89 -2.93
CA GLN A 230 -5.69 6.70 -4.36
C GLN A 230 -5.22 7.91 -5.18
N LEU A 231 -5.16 9.09 -4.55
CA LEU A 231 -4.67 10.33 -5.16
C LEU A 231 -3.18 10.57 -4.87
N HIS A 232 -2.74 10.19 -3.67
CA HIS A 232 -1.40 10.41 -3.15
C HIS A 232 -0.84 9.12 -2.52
N PRO A 233 -0.46 8.13 -3.33
CA PRO A 233 0.01 6.83 -2.84
C PRO A 233 1.22 6.92 -1.91
N HIS A 234 2.10 7.89 -2.14
CA HIS A 234 3.30 8.17 -1.32
C HIS A 234 2.99 8.59 0.13
N ARG A 235 1.71 8.83 0.47
CA ARG A 235 1.27 9.08 1.85
C ARG A 235 0.94 7.81 2.62
N LEU A 236 0.93 6.65 1.96
CA LEU A 236 0.85 5.39 2.67
C LEU A 236 2.16 5.18 3.41
N ASP A 237 2.11 5.26 4.74
CA ASP A 237 3.17 4.81 5.63
C ASP A 237 2.62 3.84 6.68
N ARG A 238 3.51 3.35 7.55
CA ARG A 238 3.16 2.37 8.58
C ARG A 238 2.12 2.89 9.57
N ASP A 239 2.15 4.19 9.90
CA ASP A 239 1.33 4.81 10.93
C ASP A 239 -0.05 5.15 10.35
N ALA A 240 -0.09 5.58 9.09
CA ALA A 240 -1.30 5.75 8.30
C ALA A 240 -2.03 4.42 8.11
N LEU A 241 -1.29 3.34 7.81
CA LEU A 241 -1.86 2.02 7.68
C LEU A 241 -2.46 1.52 9.01
N LYS A 242 -1.80 1.77 10.15
CA LYS A 242 -2.36 1.45 11.47
C LYS A 242 -3.70 2.13 11.69
N LEU A 243 -3.83 3.43 11.36
CA LEU A 243 -5.10 4.16 11.49
C LEU A 243 -6.22 3.54 10.63
N LEU A 244 -5.91 3.15 9.39
CA LEU A 244 -6.88 2.46 8.55
C LEU A 244 -7.29 1.12 9.17
N ILE A 245 -6.33 0.32 9.65
CA ILE A 245 -6.59 -0.98 10.27
C ILE A 245 -7.50 -0.83 11.49
N GLU A 246 -7.21 0.08 12.41
CA GLU A 246 -8.06 0.27 13.60
C GLU A 246 -9.48 0.75 13.24
N GLY A 247 -9.61 1.55 12.18
CA GLY A 247 -10.90 2.01 11.69
C GLY A 247 -11.73 0.96 10.95
N VAL A 248 -11.09 -0.03 10.30
CA VAL A 248 -11.77 -1.02 9.45
C VAL A 248 -11.84 -2.40 10.13
N VAL A 249 -10.76 -2.85 10.76
CA VAL A 249 -10.62 -4.16 11.42
C VAL A 249 -10.00 -3.97 12.82
N PRO A 250 -10.77 -3.40 13.77
CA PRO A 250 -10.25 -3.13 15.11
C PRO A 250 -9.74 -4.40 15.78
N ARG A 251 -8.63 -4.30 16.52
CA ARG A 251 -7.99 -5.43 17.24
C ARG A 251 -7.40 -6.52 16.33
N TRP A 252 -7.07 -6.20 15.08
CA TRP A 252 -6.39 -7.16 14.22
C TRP A 252 -4.94 -7.40 14.68
N GLY A 253 -4.67 -8.60 15.18
CA GLY A 253 -3.33 -9.04 15.58
C GLY A 253 -2.94 -8.68 17.01
N THR A 254 -3.83 -8.01 17.75
CA THR A 254 -3.71 -7.75 19.19
C THR A 254 -3.77 -9.04 19.98
#